data_AF-A0A6H9S2P4-F1
#
_entry.id   AF-A0A6H9S2P4-F1
#
_cell.length_a   1.000
_cell.length_b   1.000
_cell.length_c   1.000
_cell.angle_alpha   90.00
_cell.angle_beta   90.00
_cell.angle_gamma   90.00
#
_symmetry.space_group_name_H-M   'P 1'
#
loop_
_entity.id
_entity.type
_entity.pdbx_description
1 polymer ?
#
loop_
_entity_poly.entity_id
_entity_poly.type
_entity_poly.pdbx_seq_one_letter_code
_entity_poly.pdbx_strand_id
1 'polypeptide(L)'
;DAAYVHYAPNETIGGLEFNWIPETGDVPLVADMSSDILSRPVDISRFGMIYAGAQKNIGPSGILVSIIREDLLGRARSLCPTMLNYKVAADNGSMYNTPPTLAWYLSGLVFEWLKEQGGVEAIGKLNEVKQRTLYDFIDASGLYSNPINKTDRSWMNVPFRLADDRLDKPFLAG
;
A
#
# COMPACT_ATOMS: atom_id res chain seq x y z
N ASP A 1 11.73 22.04 -13.61
CA ASP A 1 11.26 21.49 -12.32
C ASP A 1 10.69 20.10 -12.50
N ALA A 2 10.67 19.30 -11.41
CA ALA A 2 10.14 17.94 -11.43
C ALA A 2 8.61 17.96 -11.61
N ALA A 3 8.08 17.05 -12.44
CA ALA A 3 6.63 16.95 -12.66
C ALA A 3 5.89 16.40 -11.44
N TYR A 4 6.53 15.52 -10.69
CA TYR A 4 6.08 14.92 -9.43
C TYR A 4 7.25 14.21 -8.75
N VAL A 5 7.07 13.84 -7.49
CA VAL A 5 7.89 12.84 -6.78
C VAL A 5 7.05 11.59 -6.60
N HIS A 6 7.60 10.43 -6.96
CA HIS A 6 6.96 9.13 -6.74
C HIS A 6 7.70 8.37 -5.65
N TYR A 7 6.96 7.74 -4.74
CA TYR A 7 7.51 6.82 -3.77
C TYR A 7 6.52 5.68 -3.44
N ALA A 8 7.05 4.60 -2.88
CA ALA A 8 6.26 3.53 -2.29
C ALA A 8 6.38 3.65 -0.76
N PRO A 9 5.31 4.06 -0.04
CA PRO A 9 5.34 4.14 1.41
C PRO A 9 5.67 2.80 2.06
N ASN A 10 5.25 1.68 1.46
CA ASN A 10 5.56 0.34 1.92
C ASN A 10 6.11 -0.55 0.79
N GLU A 11 7.32 -1.07 0.96
CA GLU A 11 7.95 -2.05 0.10
C GLU A 11 7.75 -3.47 0.66
N THR A 12 7.11 -4.32 -0.13
CA THR A 12 6.56 -5.60 0.34
C THR A 12 7.62 -6.68 0.58
N ILE A 13 8.66 -6.76 -0.24
CA ILE A 13 9.60 -7.90 -0.25
C ILE A 13 10.64 -7.75 0.85
N GLY A 14 11.30 -6.60 0.87
CA GLY A 14 12.27 -6.18 1.86
C GLY A 14 11.64 -5.71 3.16
N GLY A 15 10.31 -5.54 3.23
CA GLY A 15 9.58 -5.22 4.46
C GLY A 15 9.88 -3.81 5.00
N LEU A 16 10.17 -2.88 4.10
CA LEU A 16 10.52 -1.50 4.44
C LEU A 16 9.29 -0.61 4.38
N GLU A 17 9.12 0.28 5.36
CA GLU A 17 8.01 1.22 5.36
C GLU A 17 8.43 2.59 5.87
N PHE A 18 8.03 3.62 5.15
CA PHE A 18 8.19 5.01 5.56
C PHE A 18 7.16 5.34 6.65
N ASN A 19 7.64 5.69 7.83
CA ASN A 19 6.80 6.20 8.92
C ASN A 19 6.52 7.72 8.81
N TRP A 20 6.90 8.33 7.69
CA TRP A 20 6.70 9.73 7.36
C TRP A 20 6.28 9.89 5.90
N ILE A 21 5.65 11.02 5.60
CA ILE A 21 5.29 11.41 4.23
C ILE A 21 6.31 12.46 3.75
N PRO A 22 6.93 12.30 2.57
CA PRO A 22 7.89 13.26 2.05
C PRO A 22 7.32 14.68 1.92
N GLU A 23 8.13 15.68 2.29
CA GLU A 23 7.83 17.09 2.02
C GLU A 23 8.39 17.47 0.64
N THR A 24 7.51 17.74 -0.33
CA THR A 24 7.88 18.01 -1.72
C THR A 24 7.58 19.45 -2.16
N GLY A 25 7.14 20.30 -1.24
CA GLY A 25 6.70 21.67 -1.53
C GLY A 25 5.56 21.68 -2.55
N ASP A 26 5.68 22.49 -3.59
CA ASP A 26 4.67 22.59 -4.65
C ASP A 26 4.71 21.43 -5.67
N VAL A 27 5.72 20.54 -5.59
CA VAL A 27 5.82 19.38 -6.48
C VAL A 27 4.83 18.30 -6.03
N PRO A 28 3.91 17.81 -6.89
CA PRO A 28 2.95 16.78 -6.51
C PRO A 28 3.62 15.50 -6.02
N LEU A 29 3.10 14.95 -4.91
CA LEU A 29 3.53 13.65 -4.39
C LEU A 29 2.62 12.53 -4.90
N VAL A 30 3.21 11.48 -5.46
CA VAL A 30 2.52 10.28 -5.95
C VAL A 30 2.96 9.08 -5.12
N ALA A 31 1.99 8.31 -4.61
CA ALA A 31 2.26 7.17 -3.74
C ALA A 31 1.69 5.84 -4.29
N ASP A 32 2.53 4.80 -4.30
CA ASP A 32 2.10 3.42 -4.46
C ASP A 32 1.73 2.82 -3.10
N MET A 33 0.45 2.85 -2.75
CA MET A 33 -0.04 2.28 -1.49
C MET A 33 -0.60 0.87 -1.65
N SER A 34 -0.14 0.11 -2.66
CA SER A 34 -0.72 -1.21 -2.92
C SER A 34 -0.72 -2.12 -1.69
N SER A 35 0.34 -2.12 -0.88
CA SER A 35 0.49 -3.02 0.28
C SER A 35 -0.02 -2.48 1.61
N ASP A 36 -0.31 -1.18 1.71
CA ASP A 36 -0.61 -0.51 2.98
C ASP A 36 -1.83 0.41 2.93
N ILE A 37 -2.49 0.59 1.77
CA ILE A 37 -3.73 1.37 1.69
C ILE A 37 -4.79 0.81 2.65
N LEU A 38 -5.49 1.66 3.38
CA LEU A 38 -6.47 1.29 4.42
C LEU A 38 -5.91 0.49 5.60
N SER A 39 -4.58 0.35 5.74
CA SER A 39 -3.97 -0.33 6.91
C SER A 39 -3.99 0.53 8.17
N ARG A 40 -3.98 1.87 8.01
CA ARG A 40 -4.03 2.89 9.06
C ARG A 40 -4.38 4.26 8.46
N PRO A 41 -4.78 5.26 9.27
CA PRO A 41 -5.15 6.58 8.76
C PRO A 41 -3.97 7.27 8.07
N VAL A 42 -4.27 8.00 6.99
CA VAL A 42 -3.31 8.82 6.25
C VAL A 42 -3.98 10.10 5.78
N ASP A 43 -3.27 11.22 5.84
CA ASP A 43 -3.77 12.50 5.33
C ASP A 43 -3.68 12.56 3.81
N ILE A 44 -4.81 12.26 3.15
CA ILE A 44 -4.95 12.24 1.69
C ILE A 44 -4.62 13.60 1.05
N SER A 45 -4.80 14.72 1.78
CA SER A 45 -4.58 16.06 1.23
C SER A 45 -3.11 16.34 0.87
N ARG A 46 -2.19 15.56 1.44
CA ARG A 46 -0.74 15.63 1.18
C ARG A 46 -0.32 15.03 -0.17
N PHE A 47 -1.22 14.36 -0.88
CA PHE A 47 -0.91 13.64 -2.10
C PHE A 47 -1.55 14.30 -3.31
N GLY A 48 -0.80 14.33 -4.42
CA GLY A 48 -1.39 14.58 -5.74
C GLY A 48 -2.11 13.34 -6.25
N MET A 49 -1.53 12.16 -6.01
CA MET A 49 -2.14 10.89 -6.39
C MET A 49 -1.72 9.76 -5.45
N ILE A 50 -2.68 8.89 -5.12
CA ILE A 50 -2.45 7.60 -4.49
C ILE A 50 -2.99 6.54 -5.44
N TYR A 51 -2.26 5.44 -5.64
CA TYR A 51 -2.80 4.27 -6.30
C TYR A 51 -2.49 2.99 -5.52
N ALA A 52 -3.36 2.00 -5.65
CA ALA A 52 -3.21 0.70 -5.02
C ALA A 52 -3.84 -0.40 -5.88
N GLY A 53 -3.05 -1.41 -6.23
CA GLY A 53 -3.58 -2.67 -6.76
C GLY A 53 -4.31 -3.45 -5.66
N ALA A 54 -5.49 -3.97 -5.95
CA ALA A 54 -6.35 -4.49 -4.89
C ALA A 54 -5.84 -5.76 -4.19
N GLN A 55 -5.07 -6.60 -4.90
CA GLN A 55 -4.65 -7.95 -4.52
C GLN A 55 -3.84 -8.09 -3.23
N LYS A 56 -3.41 -6.99 -2.62
CA LYS A 56 -2.63 -7.04 -1.39
C LYS A 56 -3.49 -6.78 -0.16
N ASN A 57 -4.15 -5.62 -0.11
CA ASN A 57 -4.80 -5.18 1.14
C ASN A 57 -6.30 -4.89 1.03
N ILE A 58 -6.90 -4.91 -0.16
CA ILE A 58 -8.28 -4.41 -0.35
C ILE A 58 -9.19 -5.26 -1.24
N GLY A 59 -8.72 -6.39 -1.78
CA GLY A 59 -9.56 -7.24 -2.61
C GLY A 59 -8.79 -8.22 -3.48
N PRO A 60 -9.42 -8.75 -4.54
CA PRO A 60 -8.79 -9.67 -5.47
C PRO A 60 -7.92 -8.93 -6.51
N SER A 61 -7.04 -9.67 -7.18
CA SER A 61 -6.30 -9.16 -8.35
C SER A 61 -7.23 -8.82 -9.51
N GLY A 62 -6.84 -7.81 -10.30
CA GLY A 62 -7.54 -7.42 -11.52
C GLY A 62 -8.28 -6.08 -11.44
N ILE A 63 -8.17 -5.35 -10.33
CA ILE A 63 -8.64 -3.97 -10.20
C ILE A 63 -7.61 -3.12 -9.45
N LEU A 64 -7.56 -1.83 -9.79
CA LEU A 64 -6.70 -0.83 -9.17
C LEU A 64 -7.56 0.36 -8.75
N VAL A 65 -7.36 0.84 -7.52
CA VAL A 65 -7.97 2.07 -7.01
C VAL A 65 -6.97 3.21 -7.22
N SER A 66 -7.44 4.35 -7.71
CA SER A 66 -6.67 5.59 -7.81
C SER A 66 -7.44 6.74 -7.17
N ILE A 67 -6.79 7.47 -6.27
CA ILE A 67 -7.29 8.72 -5.67
C ILE A 67 -6.42 9.83 -6.27
N ILE A 68 -7.02 10.73 -7.05
CA ILE A 68 -6.29 11.74 -7.83
C ILE A 68 -6.85 13.11 -7.51
N ARG A 69 -5.98 14.07 -7.23
CA ARG A 69 -6.36 15.48 -7.02
C ARG A 69 -6.89 16.06 -8.33
N GLU A 70 -8.05 16.70 -8.28
CA GLU A 70 -8.81 17.09 -9.49
C GLU A 70 -8.04 18.05 -10.42
N ASP A 71 -7.21 18.95 -9.88
CA ASP A 71 -6.37 19.89 -10.64
C ASP A 71 -5.28 19.21 -11.50
N LEU A 72 -5.03 17.92 -11.26
CA LEU A 72 -4.09 17.11 -12.03
C LEU A 72 -4.75 16.41 -13.22
N LEU A 73 -6.09 16.37 -13.28
CA LEU A 73 -6.83 15.78 -14.40
C LEU A 73 -6.69 16.66 -15.67
N GLY A 74 -6.88 16.04 -16.83
CA GLY A 74 -6.81 16.72 -18.13
C GLY A 74 -5.39 17.03 -18.61
N ARG A 75 -4.36 16.59 -17.88
CA ARG A 75 -2.93 16.78 -18.22
C ARG A 75 -2.31 15.61 -18.97
N ALA A 76 -3.12 14.66 -19.45
CA ALA A 76 -2.63 13.51 -20.21
C ALA A 76 -1.91 13.97 -21.49
N ARG A 77 -0.81 13.30 -21.84
CA ARG A 77 -0.10 13.55 -23.11
C ARG A 77 -1.05 13.27 -24.29
N SER A 78 -0.89 13.99 -25.39
CA SER A 78 -1.69 13.76 -26.61
C SER A 78 -1.60 12.33 -27.16
N LEU A 79 -0.47 11.66 -26.93
CA LEU A 79 -0.24 10.26 -27.30
C LEU A 79 -0.80 9.24 -26.29
N CYS A 80 -1.35 9.67 -25.16
CA CYS A 80 -1.88 8.77 -24.14
C CYS A 80 -3.11 8.03 -24.70
N PRO A 81 -3.12 6.69 -24.72
CA PRO A 81 -4.30 5.94 -25.10
C PRO A 81 -5.50 6.33 -24.25
N THR A 82 -6.69 6.42 -24.85
CA THR A 82 -7.94 6.83 -24.17
C THR A 82 -8.18 6.02 -22.88
N MET A 83 -7.89 4.72 -22.92
CA MET A 83 -8.01 3.80 -21.77
C MET A 83 -7.09 4.12 -20.58
N LEU A 84 -5.97 4.83 -20.81
CA LEU A 84 -5.01 5.23 -19.77
C LEU A 84 -5.18 6.71 -19.35
N ASN A 85 -6.19 7.40 -19.88
CA ASN A 85 -6.45 8.80 -19.56
C ASN A 85 -7.34 8.91 -18.33
N TYR A 86 -6.78 9.36 -17.20
CA TYR A 86 -7.51 9.52 -15.94
C TYR A 86 -8.71 10.47 -16.03
N LYS A 87 -8.67 11.50 -16.90
CA LYS A 87 -9.84 12.36 -17.10
C LYS A 87 -10.99 11.60 -17.76
N VAL A 88 -10.70 10.73 -18.73
CA VAL A 88 -11.72 9.89 -19.37
C VAL A 88 -12.31 8.91 -18.37
N ALA A 89 -11.47 8.30 -17.52
CA ALA A 89 -11.96 7.44 -16.44
C ALA A 89 -12.88 8.21 -15.47
N ALA A 90 -12.46 9.39 -15.00
CA ALA A 90 -13.24 10.23 -14.08
C ALA A 90 -14.58 10.69 -14.70
N ASP A 91 -14.56 11.21 -15.93
CA ASP A 91 -15.75 11.72 -16.63
C ASP A 91 -16.80 10.61 -16.89
N ASN A 92 -16.39 9.34 -16.93
CA ASN A 92 -17.27 8.19 -17.16
C ASN A 92 -17.51 7.35 -15.89
N GLY A 93 -17.16 7.84 -14.70
CA GLY A 93 -17.35 7.10 -13.45
C GLY A 93 -16.63 5.75 -13.42
N SER A 94 -15.45 5.67 -14.03
CA SER A 94 -14.65 4.44 -14.24
C SER A 94 -15.32 3.37 -15.12
N MET A 95 -16.33 3.74 -15.91
CA MET A 95 -17.10 2.84 -16.77
C MET A 95 -17.00 3.22 -18.26
N TYR A 96 -15.86 3.77 -18.70
CA TYR A 96 -15.63 4.08 -20.11
C TYR A 96 -15.70 2.82 -21.00
N ASN A 97 -15.22 1.69 -20.49
CA ASN A 97 -15.42 0.36 -21.07
C ASN A 97 -15.96 -0.61 -19.99
N THR A 98 -16.13 -1.89 -20.33
CA THR A 98 -16.55 -2.91 -19.37
C THR A 98 -15.53 -3.05 -18.23
N PRO A 99 -15.90 -2.73 -16.97
CA PRO A 99 -14.98 -2.82 -15.86
C PRO A 99 -14.87 -4.26 -15.34
N PRO A 100 -13.87 -4.58 -14.50
CA PRO A 100 -13.72 -5.89 -13.87
C PRO A 100 -14.75 -6.08 -12.74
N THR A 101 -16.01 -6.34 -13.11
CA THR A 101 -17.18 -6.31 -12.22
C THR A 101 -17.03 -7.20 -10.98
N LEU A 102 -16.50 -8.41 -11.12
CA LEU A 102 -16.30 -9.32 -9.98
C LEU A 102 -15.26 -8.77 -8.99
N ALA A 103 -14.13 -8.24 -9.50
CA ALA A 103 -13.09 -7.66 -8.64
C ALA A 103 -13.59 -6.39 -7.93
N TRP A 104 -14.40 -5.60 -8.63
CA TRP A 104 -15.06 -4.42 -8.06
C TRP A 104 -16.02 -4.81 -6.94
N TYR A 105 -16.92 -5.78 -7.19
CA TYR A 105 -17.88 -6.26 -6.19
C TYR A 105 -17.18 -6.77 -4.93
N LEU A 106 -16.17 -7.64 -5.07
CA LEU A 106 -15.44 -8.19 -3.94
C LEU A 106 -14.68 -7.12 -3.15
N SER A 107 -14.09 -6.13 -3.83
CA SER A 107 -13.47 -4.98 -3.15
C SER A 107 -14.50 -4.16 -2.36
N GLY A 108 -15.71 -3.99 -2.91
CA GLY A 108 -16.84 -3.36 -2.22
C GLY A 108 -17.20 -4.06 -0.91
N LEU A 109 -17.29 -5.40 -0.91
CA LEU A 109 -17.54 -6.19 0.30
C LEU A 109 -16.41 -6.04 1.33
N VAL A 110 -15.15 -5.96 0.90
CA VAL A 110 -14.01 -5.71 1.81
C VAL A 110 -14.13 -4.32 2.45
N PHE A 111 -14.57 -3.31 1.71
CA PHE A 111 -14.81 -1.96 2.27
C PHE A 111 -15.97 -1.93 3.27
N GLU A 112 -17.04 -2.67 3.00
CA GLU A 112 -18.15 -2.84 3.96
C GLU A 112 -17.68 -3.50 5.25
N TRP A 113 -16.99 -4.64 5.14
CA TRP A 113 -16.39 -5.34 6.27
C TRP A 113 -15.43 -4.43 7.06
N LEU A 114 -14.58 -3.66 6.38
CA LEU A 114 -13.64 -2.75 7.03
C LEU A 114 -14.35 -1.69 7.88
N LYS A 115 -15.49 -1.18 7.39
CA LYS A 115 -16.33 -0.24 8.16
C LYS A 115 -16.96 -0.92 9.37
N GLU A 116 -17.43 -2.16 9.24
CA GLU A 116 -17.96 -2.96 10.35
C GLU A 116 -16.91 -3.22 11.44
N GLN A 117 -15.63 -3.31 11.09
CA GLN A 117 -14.54 -3.43 12.06
C GLN A 117 -14.23 -2.13 12.84
N GLY A 118 -14.97 -1.04 12.58
CA GLY A 118 -14.70 0.28 13.18
C GLY A 118 -13.84 1.18 12.29
N GLY A 119 -13.68 0.83 11.01
CA GLY A 119 -12.97 1.64 10.03
C GLY A 119 -11.44 1.61 10.17
N VAL A 120 -10.78 2.47 9.40
CA VAL A 120 -9.31 2.51 9.27
C VAL A 120 -8.61 2.80 10.61
N GLU A 121 -9.25 3.55 11.52
CA GLU A 121 -8.74 3.80 12.87
C GLU A 121 -8.63 2.51 13.70
N ALA A 122 -9.68 1.68 13.68
CA ALA A 122 -9.69 0.41 14.40
C ALA A 122 -8.72 -0.59 13.78
N ILE A 123 -8.68 -0.66 12.45
CA ILE A 123 -7.71 -1.50 11.71
C ILE A 123 -6.28 -1.06 11.99
N GLY A 124 -6.00 0.25 12.07
CA GLY A 124 -4.69 0.79 12.44
C GLY A 124 -4.22 0.31 13.81
N LYS A 125 -5.09 0.38 14.83
CA LYS A 125 -4.79 -0.13 16.18
C LYS A 125 -4.54 -1.64 16.18
N LEU A 126 -5.35 -2.40 15.44
CA LEU A 126 -5.18 -3.84 15.32
C LEU A 126 -3.85 -4.21 14.64
N ASN A 127 -3.49 -3.50 13.57
CA ASN A 127 -2.23 -3.70 12.86
C ASN A 127 -1.03 -3.32 13.73
N GLU A 128 -1.12 -2.25 14.53
CA GLU A 128 -0.08 -1.90 15.51
C GLU A 128 0.17 -3.05 16.50
N VAL A 129 -0.89 -3.65 17.05
CA VAL A 129 -0.79 -4.78 17.98
C VAL A 129 -0.16 -6.00 17.28
N LYS A 130 -0.60 -6.34 16.08
CA LYS A 130 -0.06 -7.46 15.28
C LYS A 130 1.45 -7.29 15.03
N GLN A 131 1.86 -6.15 14.47
CA GLN A 131 3.26 -5.93 14.13
C GLN A 131 4.14 -5.93 15.38
N ARG A 132 3.70 -5.24 16.46
CA ARG A 132 4.46 -5.17 17.71
C ARG A 132 4.66 -6.55 18.31
N THR A 133 3.59 -7.35 18.35
CA THR A 133 3.66 -8.71 18.91
C THR A 133 4.69 -9.57 18.17
N LEU A 134 4.71 -9.51 16.83
CA LEU A 134 5.65 -10.28 16.02
C LEU A 134 7.09 -9.75 16.13
N TYR A 135 7.28 -8.42 16.04
CA TYR A 135 8.61 -7.83 16.15
C TYR A 135 9.21 -7.97 17.54
N ASP A 136 8.41 -7.84 18.62
CA ASP A 136 8.87 -8.06 19.99
C ASP A 136 9.35 -9.50 20.18
N PHE A 137 8.62 -10.48 19.60
CA PHE A 137 9.05 -11.87 19.62
C PHE A 137 10.36 -12.07 18.85
N ILE A 138 10.49 -11.51 17.65
CA ILE A 138 11.71 -11.62 16.83
C ILE A 138 12.89 -10.97 17.57
N ASP A 139 12.71 -9.77 18.11
CA ASP A 139 13.77 -9.02 18.79
C ASP A 139 14.20 -9.68 20.10
N ALA A 140 13.30 -10.39 20.79
CA ALA A 140 13.61 -11.15 22.00
C ALA A 140 14.10 -12.58 21.71
N SER A 141 14.04 -13.03 20.45
CA SER A 141 14.43 -14.38 20.06
C SER A 141 15.94 -14.49 19.87
N GLY A 142 16.54 -15.57 20.37
CA GLY A 142 17.90 -15.99 19.99
C GLY A 142 17.95 -16.77 18.68
N LEU A 143 16.79 -17.15 18.13
CA LEU A 143 16.68 -17.99 16.92
C LEU A 143 16.37 -17.18 15.67
N TYR A 144 15.64 -16.07 15.79
CA TYR A 144 15.23 -15.25 14.64
C TYR A 144 15.91 -13.89 14.65
N SER A 145 16.05 -13.29 13.47
CA SER A 145 16.49 -11.92 13.31
C SER A 145 15.71 -11.21 12.19
N ASN A 146 15.55 -9.89 12.33
CA ASN A 146 15.05 -9.02 11.27
C ASN A 146 16.16 -8.00 10.95
N PRO A 147 16.62 -7.91 9.69
CA PRO A 147 17.76 -7.07 9.31
C PRO A 147 17.40 -5.59 9.12
N ILE A 148 16.14 -5.21 9.33
CA ILE A 148 15.64 -3.88 9.03
C ILE A 148 15.80 -2.98 10.26
N ASN A 149 16.22 -1.74 10.02
CA ASN A 149 16.24 -0.72 11.05
C ASN A 149 14.84 -0.54 11.67
N LYS A 150 14.76 -0.46 13.00
CA LYS A 150 13.49 -0.51 13.74
C LYS A 150 12.47 0.54 13.30
N THR A 151 12.92 1.72 12.90
CA THR A 151 12.06 2.82 12.45
C THR A 151 11.44 2.59 11.07
N ASP A 152 12.05 1.70 10.28
CA ASP A 152 11.74 1.49 8.86
C ASP A 152 11.06 0.13 8.65
N ARG A 153 10.71 -0.56 9.73
CA ARG A 153 10.03 -1.86 9.73
C ARG A 153 8.58 -1.72 9.30
N SER A 154 8.21 -2.44 8.24
CA SER A 154 6.83 -2.51 7.78
C SER A 154 5.90 -3.13 8.81
N TRP A 155 4.73 -2.53 8.96
CA TRP A 155 3.61 -3.05 9.74
C TRP A 155 2.88 -4.18 9.01
N MET A 156 3.05 -4.25 7.68
CA MET A 156 2.29 -5.12 6.79
C MET A 156 3.08 -6.36 6.37
N ASN A 157 4.39 -6.22 6.18
CA ASN A 157 5.25 -7.25 5.64
C ASN A 157 6.50 -7.40 6.52
N VAL A 158 6.55 -8.47 7.32
CA VAL A 158 7.61 -8.70 8.30
C VAL A 158 8.54 -9.82 7.80
N PRO A 159 9.60 -9.52 7.05
CA PRO A 159 10.61 -10.52 6.73
C PRO A 159 11.45 -10.80 7.98
N PHE A 160 11.78 -12.07 8.18
CA PHE A 160 12.72 -12.50 9.20
C PHE A 160 13.51 -13.68 8.68
N ARG A 161 14.68 -13.87 9.25
CA ARG A 161 15.59 -14.99 8.97
C ARG A 161 15.99 -15.65 10.28
N LEU A 162 16.70 -16.75 10.22
CA LEU A 162 17.37 -17.25 11.42
C LEU A 162 18.46 -16.26 11.84
N ALA A 163 18.76 -16.22 13.14
CA ALA A 163 19.84 -15.40 13.68
C ALA A 163 21.22 -15.93 13.26
N ASP A 164 21.31 -17.22 12.92
CA ASP A 164 22.50 -17.90 12.43
C ASP A 164 22.21 -18.57 11.09
N ASP A 165 22.71 -17.98 10.00
CA ASP A 165 22.53 -18.45 8.62
C ASP A 165 23.01 -19.91 8.43
N ARG A 166 23.86 -20.44 9.31
CA ARG A 166 24.29 -21.86 9.27
C ARG A 166 23.13 -22.82 9.54
N LEU A 167 22.10 -22.35 10.24
CA LEU A 167 20.92 -23.14 10.58
C LEU A 167 19.88 -23.18 9.45
N ASP A 168 19.99 -22.35 8.42
CA ASP A 168 18.99 -22.27 7.35
C ASP A 168 18.80 -23.59 6.62
N LYS A 169 19.90 -24.24 6.20
CA LYS A 169 19.85 -25.53 5.50
C LYS A 169 19.25 -26.64 6.39
N PRO A 170 19.72 -26.85 7.63
CA PRO A 170 19.07 -27.78 8.56
C PRO A 170 17.59 -27.49 8.78
N PHE A 171 17.22 -26.23 8.99
CA PHE A 171 15.84 -25.82 9.25
C PHE A 171 14.91 -26.15 8.07
N LEU A 172 15.36 -25.92 6.83
CA LEU A 172 14.59 -26.24 5.63
C LEU A 172 14.48 -27.75 5.34
N ALA A 173 15.34 -28.58 5.94
CA ALA A 173 15.33 -30.03 5.76
C ALA A 173 14.32 -30.75 6.66
N GLY A 174 13.88 -30.13 7.76
CA GLY A 174 12.94 -30.69 8.74
C GLY A 174 13.63 -31.31 9.95
#